data_AF-A0A6I9PPJ8-F1
#
_entry.id   AF-A0A6I9PPJ8-F1
#
_cell.length_a   1.000
_cell.length_b   1.000
_cell.length_c   1.000
_cell.angle_alpha   90.00
_cell.angle_beta   90.00
_cell.angle_gamma   90.00
#
_symmetry.space_group_name_H-M   'P 1'
#
loop_
_entity.id
_entity.type
_entity.pdbx_description
1 polymer ?
#
loop_
_entity_poly.entity_id
_entity_poly.type
_entity_poly.pdbx_seq_one_letter_code
_entity_poly.pdbx_strand_id
1 'polypeptide(L)'
;IKYAGSDTDFSASPAFCKQIRRVESEEQRVIGTQTPLQALLEGLIADRELPAKDKRKRLKQFQRSYPDVYNYRFPTEESKAAALPEKAPRLKPHLMFLRKPFQPFQRSWSFRA
;
A
#
# COMPACT_ATOMS: atom_id res chain seq x y z
N ILE A 1 -48.26 17.83 -20.89
CA ILE A 1 -47.94 16.45 -21.33
C ILE A 1 -48.38 15.52 -20.20
N LYS A 2 -49.50 14.81 -20.39
CA LYS A 2 -49.97 13.80 -19.41
C LYS A 2 -49.39 12.46 -19.86
N TYR A 3 -48.56 11.84 -19.03
CA TYR A 3 -48.10 10.47 -19.28
C TYR A 3 -49.22 9.52 -18.83
N ALA A 4 -49.85 8.86 -19.80
CA ALA A 4 -50.70 7.70 -19.59
C ALA A 4 -49.83 6.47 -19.85
N GLY A 5 -49.80 5.53 -18.90
CA GLY A 5 -49.03 4.30 -19.01
C GLY A 5 -47.88 4.21 -18.01
N SER A 6 -48.22 4.09 -16.73
CA SER A 6 -47.41 3.29 -15.82
C SER A 6 -48.37 2.60 -14.87
N ASP A 7 -49.21 1.73 -15.44
CA ASP A 7 -49.77 0.63 -14.67
C ASP A 7 -48.58 -0.22 -14.23
N THR A 8 -48.06 0.15 -13.07
CA THR A 8 -47.18 -0.67 -12.29
C THR A 8 -48.02 -1.85 -11.81
N ASP A 9 -48.22 -2.80 -12.71
CA ASP A 9 -48.32 -4.20 -12.32
C ASP A 9 -46.93 -4.59 -11.78
N PHE A 10 -46.58 -4.04 -10.62
CA PHE A 10 -45.77 -4.75 -9.64
C PHE A 10 -46.59 -6.00 -9.33
N SER A 11 -46.48 -7.00 -10.19
CA SER A 11 -46.83 -8.38 -9.88
C SER A 11 -46.19 -8.64 -8.54
N ALA A 12 -47.02 -8.64 -7.49
CA ALA A 12 -46.67 -8.81 -6.08
C ALA A 12 -46.22 -10.26 -5.81
N SER A 13 -45.42 -10.79 -6.72
CA SER A 13 -44.60 -11.97 -6.56
C SER A 13 -43.68 -11.66 -5.37
N PRO A 14 -43.76 -12.41 -4.26
CA PRO A 14 -42.88 -12.18 -3.13
C PRO A 14 -41.43 -12.33 -3.62
N ALA A 15 -40.65 -11.25 -3.53
CA ALA A 15 -39.22 -11.30 -3.80
C ALA A 15 -38.56 -12.08 -2.66
N PHE A 16 -38.36 -13.38 -2.86
CA PHE A 16 -37.69 -14.23 -1.90
C PHE A 16 -36.18 -14.03 -2.01
N CYS A 17 -35.58 -13.38 -1.01
CA CYS A 17 -34.14 -13.31 -0.89
C CYS A 17 -33.58 -14.71 -0.65
N LYS A 18 -32.78 -15.21 -1.59
CA LYS A 18 -32.00 -16.44 -1.37
C LYS A 18 -30.87 -16.14 -0.40
N GLN A 19 -30.75 -16.93 0.67
CA GLN A 19 -29.64 -16.80 1.62
C GLN A 19 -28.33 -17.17 0.93
N ILE A 20 -27.45 -16.18 0.77
CA ILE A 20 -26.10 -16.40 0.23
C ILE A 20 -25.31 -17.20 1.27
N ARG A 21 -24.81 -18.37 0.87
CA ARG A 21 -23.99 -19.25 1.73
C ARG A 21 -22.61 -18.64 1.91
N ARG A 22 -22.02 -18.77 3.11
CA ARG A 22 -20.69 -18.20 3.45
C ARG A 22 -19.58 -18.65 2.49
N VAL A 23 -19.67 -19.85 1.92
CA VAL A 23 -18.64 -20.44 1.04
C VAL A 23 -18.62 -19.75 -0.33
N GLU A 24 -19.77 -19.54 -0.98
CA GLU A 24 -19.85 -18.81 -2.25
C GLU A 24 -19.51 -17.33 -2.11
N SER A 25 -19.66 -16.78 -0.89
CA SER A 25 -19.27 -15.39 -0.61
C SER A 25 -17.77 -15.15 -0.76
N GLU A 26 -16.94 -16.16 -0.52
CA GLU A 26 -15.49 -16.02 -0.60
C GLU A 26 -15.00 -16.08 -2.05
N GLU A 27 -15.59 -16.94 -2.87
CA GLU A 27 -15.31 -17.06 -4.30
C GLU A 27 -15.84 -15.86 -5.12
N GLN A 28 -17.05 -15.37 -4.85
CA GLN A 28 -17.57 -14.14 -5.49
C GLN A 28 -16.81 -12.89 -5.04
N ARG A 29 -16.33 -12.84 -3.79
CA ARG A 29 -15.39 -11.81 -3.36
C ARG A 29 -14.08 -11.94 -4.14
N VAL A 30 -13.51 -13.13 -4.26
CA VAL A 30 -12.24 -13.34 -4.93
C VAL A 30 -12.30 -12.99 -6.42
N ILE A 31 -13.32 -13.44 -7.16
CA ILE A 31 -13.39 -13.25 -8.62
C ILE A 31 -13.84 -11.84 -8.99
N GLY A 32 -14.77 -11.24 -8.24
CA GLY A 32 -15.28 -9.89 -8.51
C GLY A 32 -14.41 -8.77 -7.93
N THR A 33 -13.70 -9.00 -6.82
CA THR A 33 -12.94 -7.95 -6.11
C THR A 33 -11.43 -8.01 -6.30
N GLN A 34 -10.83 -9.14 -6.73
CA GLN A 34 -9.39 -9.17 -6.99
C GLN A 34 -8.99 -8.41 -8.26
N THR A 35 -9.79 -8.48 -9.34
CA THR A 35 -9.48 -7.80 -10.60
C THR A 35 -9.38 -6.28 -10.44
N PRO A 36 -10.33 -5.60 -9.75
CA PRO A 36 -10.20 -4.17 -9.44
C PRO A 36 -8.99 -3.84 -8.55
N LEU A 37 -8.65 -4.71 -7.59
CA LEU A 37 -7.51 -4.50 -6.71
C LEU A 37 -6.16 -4.60 -7.46
N GLN A 38 -6.05 -5.53 -8.41
CA GLN A 38 -4.89 -5.64 -9.29
C GLN A 38 -4.77 -4.39 -10.18
N ALA A 39 -5.87 -3.95 -10.79
CA ALA A 39 -5.89 -2.72 -11.59
C ALA A 39 -5.49 -1.48 -10.77
N LEU A 40 -5.91 -1.40 -9.50
CA LEU A 40 -5.51 -0.33 -8.59
C LEU A 40 -4.01 -0.36 -8.28
N LEU A 41 -3.45 -1.56 -8.05
CA LEU A 41 -2.02 -1.73 -7.84
C LEU A 41 -1.21 -1.30 -9.08
N GLU A 42 -1.67 -1.67 -10.28
CA GLU A 42 -1.05 -1.27 -11.53
C GLU A 42 -1.14 0.22 -11.78
N GLY A 43 -2.29 0.85 -11.53
CA GLY A 43 -2.46 2.31 -11.59
C GLY A 43 -1.48 3.03 -10.67
N LEU A 44 -1.34 2.57 -9.43
CA LEU A 44 -0.36 3.14 -8.48
C LEU A 44 1.08 3.01 -8.98
N ILE A 45 1.42 1.94 -9.70
CA ILE A 45 2.76 1.71 -10.25
C ILE A 45 2.97 2.50 -11.55
N ALA A 46 1.95 2.66 -12.38
CA ALA A 46 2.01 3.40 -13.63
C ALA A 46 1.96 4.93 -13.41
N ASP A 47 1.36 5.37 -12.31
CA ASP A 47 1.22 6.79 -11.97
C ASP A 47 2.59 7.48 -11.90
N ARG A 48 2.80 8.41 -12.83
CA ARG A 48 3.98 9.30 -12.89
C ARG A 48 3.74 10.64 -12.19
N GLU A 49 2.48 11.04 -12.03
CA GLU A 49 2.07 12.26 -11.34
C GLU A 49 2.33 12.19 -9.82
N LEU A 50 2.37 10.98 -9.25
CA LEU A 50 2.59 10.81 -7.83
C LEU A 50 4.07 10.96 -7.45
N PRO A 51 4.39 11.78 -6.44
CA PRO A 51 5.76 11.90 -5.96
C PRO A 51 6.25 10.55 -5.42
N ALA A 52 7.50 10.21 -5.73
CA ALA A 52 8.07 8.88 -5.42
C ALA A 52 7.94 8.48 -3.93
N LYS A 53 7.97 9.47 -3.03
CA LYS A 53 7.75 9.27 -1.59
C LYS A 53 6.35 8.77 -1.26
N ASP A 54 5.32 9.36 -1.86
CA ASP A 54 3.93 9.01 -1.56
C ASP A 54 3.50 7.75 -2.31
N LYS A 55 4.01 7.53 -3.52
CA LYS A 55 3.88 6.26 -4.23
C LYS A 55 4.38 5.09 -3.40
N ARG A 56 5.56 5.22 -2.77
CA ARG A 56 6.10 4.20 -1.84
C ARG A 56 5.22 4.00 -0.60
N LYS A 57 4.65 5.07 -0.03
CA LYS A 57 3.74 4.95 1.13
C LYS A 57 2.46 4.20 0.77
N ARG A 58 1.84 4.57 -0.35
CA ARG A 58 0.61 3.92 -0.85
C ARG A 58 0.86 2.46 -1.19
N LEU A 59 1.98 2.14 -1.84
CA LEU A 59 2.34 0.74 -2.14
C LEU A 59 2.53 -0.09 -0.87
N LYS A 60 3.18 0.48 0.17
CA LYS A 60 3.31 -0.19 1.47
C LYS A 60 1.97 -0.37 2.19
N GLN A 61 1.07 0.61 2.09
CA GLN A 61 -0.27 0.51 2.66
C GLN A 61 -1.06 -0.58 1.93
N PHE A 62 -0.99 -0.62 0.60
CA PHE A 62 -1.61 -1.67 -0.20
C PHE A 62 -1.10 -3.05 0.18
N GLN A 63 0.22 -3.21 0.31
CA GLN A 63 0.83 -4.48 0.75
C GLN A 63 0.32 -4.93 2.13
N ARG A 64 0.09 -3.99 3.06
CA ARG A 64 -0.43 -4.32 4.40
C ARG A 64 -1.91 -4.71 4.38
N SER A 65 -2.71 -4.04 3.56
CA SER A 65 -4.15 -4.29 3.47
C SER A 65 -4.49 -5.53 2.64
N TYR A 66 -3.70 -5.79 1.59
CA TYR A 66 -3.97 -6.84 0.60
C TYR A 66 -2.68 -7.62 0.26
N PRO A 67 -2.12 -8.38 1.22
CA PRO A 67 -0.87 -9.11 1.00
C PRO A 67 -1.00 -10.17 -0.10
N ASP A 68 -2.14 -10.84 -0.21
CA ASP A 68 -2.34 -11.94 -1.17
C ASP A 68 -2.29 -11.45 -2.62
N VAL A 69 -2.99 -10.33 -2.90
CA VAL A 69 -2.99 -9.69 -4.23
C VAL A 69 -1.59 -9.16 -4.58
N TYR A 70 -0.88 -8.59 -3.59
CA TYR A 70 0.47 -8.10 -3.78
C TYR A 70 1.46 -9.23 -4.07
N ASN A 71 1.37 -10.35 -3.34
CA ASN A 71 2.24 -11.52 -3.53
C ASN A 71 1.95 -12.25 -4.85
N TYR A 72 0.69 -12.31 -5.28
CA TYR A 72 0.33 -12.87 -6.58
C TYR A 72 0.96 -12.11 -7.74
N ARG A 73 1.03 -10.77 -7.66
CA ARG A 73 1.66 -9.93 -8.68
C ARG A 73 3.18 -9.98 -8.64
N PHE A 74 3.76 -10.10 -7.45
CA PHE A 74 5.21 -10.11 -7.25
C PHE A 74 5.68 -11.38 -6.50
N PRO A 75 5.68 -12.55 -7.15
CA PRO A 75 6.15 -13.78 -6.53
C PRO A 75 7.66 -13.74 -6.25
N THR A 76 8.45 -13.10 -7.12
CA THR A 76 9.93 -13.02 -7.02
C THR A 76 10.39 -11.67 -6.48
N GLU A 77 11.42 -11.63 -5.62
CA GLU A 77 11.96 -10.39 -5.03
C GLU A 77 12.48 -9.38 -6.09
N GLU A 78 12.96 -9.86 -7.24
CA GLU A 78 13.40 -9.01 -8.35
C GLU A 78 12.24 -8.19 -8.95
N SER A 79 11.07 -8.80 -9.10
CA SER A 79 9.87 -8.12 -9.58
C SER A 79 9.37 -7.06 -8.58
N LYS A 80 9.54 -7.31 -7.27
CA LYS A 80 9.25 -6.33 -6.21
C LYS A 80 10.20 -5.14 -6.27
N ALA A 81 11.48 -5.39 -6.55
CA ALA A 81 12.51 -4.37 -6.63
C ALA A 81 12.40 -3.49 -7.88
N ALA A 82 11.93 -4.03 -9.01
CA ALA A 82 11.68 -3.25 -10.22
C ALA A 82 10.46 -2.32 -10.11
N ALA A 83 9.41 -2.72 -9.39
CA ALA A 83 8.19 -1.93 -9.22
C ALA A 83 8.29 -0.88 -8.11
N LEU A 84 9.14 -1.11 -7.10
CA LEU A 84 9.43 -0.13 -6.07
C LEU A 84 10.60 0.74 -6.53
N PRO A 85 10.44 2.08 -6.62
CA PRO A 85 11.60 2.93 -6.84
C PRO A 85 12.58 2.64 -5.71
N GLU A 86 13.78 2.21 -6.10
CA GLU A 86 14.84 1.62 -5.28
C GLU A 86 14.87 2.19 -3.85
N LYS A 87 14.65 1.34 -2.85
CA LYS A 87 15.12 1.66 -1.49
C LYS A 87 16.64 1.61 -1.62
N ALA A 88 17.25 2.78 -1.90
CA ALA A 88 18.69 2.96 -1.77
C ALA A 88 19.08 2.22 -0.48
N PRO A 89 20.02 1.27 -0.55
CA PRO A 89 20.35 0.43 0.59
C PRO A 89 20.55 1.38 1.75
N ARG A 90 19.75 1.19 2.82
CA ARG A 90 20.02 1.89 4.08
C ARG A 90 21.31 1.26 4.59
N LEU A 91 22.43 1.70 4.02
CA LEU A 91 23.73 1.63 4.62
C LEU A 91 23.50 2.28 5.97
N LYS A 92 23.30 1.44 6.98
CA LYS A 92 23.32 1.89 8.36
C LYS A 92 24.65 2.62 8.44
N PRO A 93 24.68 3.94 8.71
CA PRO A 93 25.95 4.59 8.94
C PRO A 93 26.51 3.85 10.13
N HIS A 94 27.52 3.01 9.88
CA HIS A 94 28.28 2.39 10.93
C HIS A 94 28.98 3.58 11.58
N LEU A 95 28.36 4.09 12.66
CA LEU A 95 28.93 5.14 13.48
C LEU A 95 30.20 4.55 14.07
N MET A 96 31.30 4.71 13.33
CA MET A 96 32.64 4.56 13.84
C MET A 96 32.72 5.60 14.96
N PHE A 97 32.55 5.14 16.20
CA PHE A 97 32.93 5.91 17.37
C PHE A 97 34.42 6.16 17.24
N LEU A 98 34.78 7.26 16.56
CA LEU A 98 36.09 7.83 16.62
C LEU A 98 36.25 8.26 18.07
N ARG A 99 36.77 7.34 18.89
CA ARG A 99 37.19 7.61 20.26
C ARG A 99 38.27 8.67 20.14
N LYS A 100 37.86 9.94 20.11
CA LYS A 100 38.75 11.04 20.45
C LYS A 100 39.33 10.65 21.81
N PRO A 101 40.66 10.57 21.98
CA PRO A 101 41.19 10.52 23.32
C PRO A 101 40.60 11.75 24.01
N PHE A 102 39.86 11.50 25.08
CA PHE A 102 39.36 12.54 25.96
C PHE A 102 40.61 13.18 26.55
N GLN A 103 41.19 14.14 25.83
CA GLN A 103 42.27 14.94 26.38
C GLN A 103 41.63 15.66 27.56
N PRO A 104 42.11 15.43 28.81
CA PRO A 104 41.67 16.27 29.90
C PRO A 104 42.04 17.69 29.48
N PHE A 105 41.03 18.55 29.40
CA PHE A 105 41.22 19.98 29.24
C PHE A 105 42.13 20.42 30.39
N GLN A 106 43.42 20.52 30.12
CA GLN A 106 44.37 21.13 31.03
C GLN A 106 43.91 22.59 31.15
N ARG A 107 43.16 22.88 32.21
CA ARG A 107 42.81 24.24 32.62
C ARG A 107 44.08 24.95 33.10
N SER A 108 44.99 25.26 32.19
CA SER A 108 46.00 26.28 32.46
C SER A 108 45.40 27.64 32.11
N TRP A 109 44.47 28.10 32.94
CA TRP A 109 44.21 29.53 33.01
C TRP A 109 45.24 30.14 33.96
N SER A 110 46.38 30.48 33.40
CA SER A 110 47.34 31.38 34.05
C SER A 110 48.03 32.20 32.97
N PHE A 111 47.31 33.19 32.47
CA PHE A 111 47.91 34.42 32.00
C PHE A 111 47.39 35.54 32.90
N ARG A 112 48.15 35.77 33.98
CA ARG A 112 48.23 37.05 34.65
C ARG A 112 49.71 37.44 34.60
N ALA A 113 50.02 38.40 33.74
CA ALA A 113 51.15 39.31 33.83
C ALA A 113 50.74 40.57 33.08
#